data_AF-A0A7C5DT49-F1
#
_entry.id   AF-A0A7C5DT49-F1
#
_cell.length_a   1.000
_cell.length_b   1.000
_cell.length_c   1.000
_cell.angle_alpha   90.00
_cell.angle_beta   90.00
_cell.angle_gamma   90.00
#
_symmetry.space_group_name_H-M   'P 1'
#
loop_
_entity.id
_entity.type
_entity.pdbx_description
1 polymer ?
#
loop_
_entity_poly.entity_id
_entity_poly.type
_entity_poly.pdbx_seq_one_letter_code
_entity_poly.pdbx_strand_id
1 'polypeptide(L)'
;LVFYVSNTVSRLVFPFAAHNIENVYAFKAGAAPMRIAVLMAFIIGPGEELFWRGFLQRRFQVEKGPFQGFLLATLLYTGVHIASGNVMLVLAAGVCGLFGGFLYLRTESLLLNVVSHTVWDVAIFLFFPMA
;
A
#
# COMPACT_ATOMS: atom_id res chain seq x y z
N LEU A 1 11.16 2.91 8.49
CA LEU A 1 12.47 3.34 7.94
C LEU A 1 12.40 3.61 6.43
N VAL A 2 12.06 2.62 5.60
CA VAL A 2 11.96 2.77 4.12
C VAL A 2 11.17 4.02 3.72
N PHE A 3 9.92 4.14 4.17
CA PHE A 3 9.08 5.30 3.84
C PHE A 3 9.61 6.65 4.35
N TYR A 4 10.30 6.67 5.49
CA TYR A 4 10.87 7.89 6.04
C TYR A 4 12.06 8.37 5.19
N VAL A 5 12.99 7.46 4.88
CA VAL A 5 14.14 7.74 4.01
C VAL A 5 13.66 8.14 2.61
N SER A 6 12.70 7.39 2.05
CA SER A 6 12.11 7.71 0.75
C SER A 6 11.40 9.07 0.75
N ASN A 7 10.69 9.45 1.81
CA ASN A 7 10.10 10.78 1.92
C ASN A 7 11.17 11.89 1.85
N THR A 8 12.25 11.76 2.63
CA THR A 8 13.37 12.72 2.61
C THR A 8 14.01 12.82 1.24
N VAL A 9 14.37 11.69 0.63
CA VAL A 9 15.00 11.66 -0.69
C VAL A 9 14.06 12.20 -1.77
N SER A 10 12.79 11.81 -1.76
CA SER A 10 11.82 12.28 -2.75
C SER A 10 11.60 13.79 -2.70
N ARG A 11 11.59 14.40 -1.51
CA ARG A 11 11.48 15.87 -1.38
C ARG A 11 12.73 16.62 -1.84
N LEU A 12 13.89 15.99 -1.81
CA LEU A 12 15.14 16.56 -2.35
C LEU A 12 15.23 16.43 -3.87
N VAL A 13 14.75 15.31 -4.42
CA VAL A 13 14.89 14.98 -5.85
C VAL A 13 13.72 15.54 -6.68
N PHE A 14 12.50 15.52 -6.14
CA PHE A 14 11.30 15.87 -6.88
C PHE A 14 10.62 17.10 -6.26
N PRO A 15 10.50 18.22 -7.00
CA PRO A 15 9.91 19.45 -6.46
C PRO A 15 8.42 19.30 -6.14
N PHE A 16 7.73 18.34 -6.76
CA PHE A 16 6.30 18.07 -6.53
C PHE A 16 6.03 17.08 -5.39
N ALA A 17 7.06 16.45 -4.79
CA ALA A 17 6.88 15.38 -3.82
C ALA A 17 6.12 15.85 -2.56
N ALA A 18 6.48 17.02 -2.01
CA ALA A 18 5.81 17.56 -0.83
C ALA A 18 4.30 17.72 -1.05
N HIS A 19 3.91 18.40 -2.13
CA HIS A 19 2.51 18.61 -2.47
C HIS A 19 1.76 17.29 -2.76
N ASN A 20 2.40 16.34 -3.47
CA ASN A 20 1.80 15.04 -3.72
C ASN A 20 1.54 14.27 -2.41
N ILE A 21 2.48 14.30 -1.47
CA ILE A 21 2.34 13.64 -0.17
C ILE A 21 1.22 14.31 0.63
N GLU A 22 1.21 15.64 0.71
CA GLU A 22 0.12 16.40 1.37
C GLU A 22 -1.26 16.04 0.81
N ASN A 23 -1.40 15.92 -0.51
CA ASN A 23 -2.66 15.52 -1.15
C ASN A 23 -3.14 14.13 -0.74
N VAL A 24 -2.23 13.18 -0.46
CA VAL A 24 -2.62 11.86 0.09
C VAL A 24 -3.20 12.03 1.50
N TYR A 25 -2.58 12.85 2.35
CA TYR A 25 -3.08 13.09 3.70
C TYR A 25 -4.33 13.98 3.74
N ALA A 26 -4.59 14.77 2.70
CA ALA A 26 -5.82 15.54 2.58
C ALA A 26 -7.07 14.66 2.54
N PHE A 27 -6.99 13.41 2.07
CA PHE A 27 -8.13 12.47 2.06
C PHE A 27 -8.68 12.14 3.45
N LYS A 28 -7.85 12.23 4.49
CA LYS A 28 -8.29 12.02 5.88
C LYS A 28 -8.70 13.32 6.60
N ALA A 29 -8.59 14.48 5.96
CA ALA A 29 -8.81 15.77 6.60
C ALA A 29 -10.24 15.86 7.18
N GLY A 30 -10.35 16.33 8.43
CA GLY A 30 -11.63 16.46 9.14
C GLY A 30 -12.25 15.15 9.65
N ALA A 31 -11.64 13.99 9.38
CA ALA A 31 -12.11 12.71 9.91
C ALA A 31 -11.56 12.45 11.33
N ALA A 32 -12.39 11.91 12.22
CA ALA A 32 -11.94 11.51 13.55
C ALA A 32 -10.89 10.38 13.47
N PRO A 33 -9.80 10.41 14.26
CA PRO A 33 -8.77 9.36 14.25
C PRO A 33 -9.33 7.95 14.43
N MET A 34 -10.36 7.82 15.28
CA MET A 34 -11.03 6.55 15.52
C MET A 34 -11.77 6.03 14.28
N ARG A 35 -12.41 6.91 13.52
CA ARG A 35 -13.05 6.54 12.25
C ARG A 35 -12.00 6.00 11.27
N ILE A 36 -10.86 6.67 11.15
CA ILE A 36 -9.76 6.24 10.27
C ILE A 36 -9.26 4.85 10.70
N ALA A 37 -8.97 4.66 11.99
CA ALA A 37 -8.47 3.40 12.53
C ALA A 37 -9.42 2.22 12.27
N VAL A 38 -10.73 2.38 12.49
CA VAL A 38 -11.71 1.31 12.24
C VAL A 38 -11.82 0.99 10.76
N LEU A 39 -11.87 2.01 9.90
CA LEU A 39 -11.96 1.78 8.46
C LEU A 39 -10.72 1.06 7.94
N MET A 40 -9.51 1.47 8.39
CA MET A 40 -8.27 0.79 8.05
C MET A 40 -8.24 -0.66 8.54
N ALA A 41 -8.59 -0.88 9.80
CA ALA A 41 -8.45 -2.20 10.41
C ALA A 41 -9.44 -3.24 9.92
N PHE A 42 -10.68 -2.82 9.62
CA PHE A 42 -11.76 -3.76 9.35
C PHE A 42 -12.27 -3.73 7.91
N ILE A 43 -11.99 -2.67 7.15
CA ILE A 43 -12.50 -2.53 5.78
C ILE A 43 -11.37 -2.46 4.77
N ILE A 44 -10.49 -1.47 4.89
CA ILE A 44 -9.46 -1.18 3.88
C ILE A 44 -8.40 -2.27 3.87
N GLY A 45 -7.68 -2.48 4.97
CA GLY A 45 -6.61 -3.50 5.05
C GLY A 45 -7.11 -4.90 4.70
N PRO A 46 -8.19 -5.41 5.35
CA PRO A 46 -8.76 -6.71 4.99
C PRO A 46 -9.27 -6.80 3.56
N GLY A 47 -10.01 -5.78 3.09
CA GLY A 47 -10.62 -5.78 1.76
C GLY A 47 -9.57 -5.75 0.64
N GLU A 48 -8.55 -4.91 0.79
CA GLU A 48 -7.44 -4.83 -0.16
C GLU A 48 -6.67 -6.15 -0.22
N GLU A 49 -6.27 -6.73 0.92
CA GLU A 49 -5.52 -8.00 0.89
C GLU A 49 -6.35 -9.16 0.34
N LEU A 50 -7.65 -9.23 0.67
CA LEU A 50 -8.56 -10.25 0.11
C LEU A 50 -8.57 -10.20 -1.41
N PHE A 51 -8.70 -9.01 -1.99
CA PHE A 51 -8.74 -8.84 -3.44
C PHE A 51 -7.37 -9.05 -4.08
N TRP A 52 -6.34 -8.36 -3.60
CA TRP A 52 -5.04 -8.35 -4.25
C TRP A 52 -4.25 -9.64 -4.03
N ARG A 53 -4.24 -10.18 -2.81
CA ARG A 53 -3.44 -11.37 -2.47
C ARG A 53 -4.30 -12.62 -2.55
N GLY A 54 -5.43 -12.61 -1.87
CA GLY A 54 -6.33 -13.77 -1.77
C GLY A 54 -6.94 -14.19 -3.11
N PHE A 55 -7.27 -13.22 -3.96
CA PHE A 55 -7.86 -13.47 -5.28
C PHE A 55 -6.83 -13.31 -6.40
N LEU A 56 -6.34 -12.09 -6.67
CA LEU A 56 -5.61 -11.79 -7.90
C LEU A 56 -4.23 -12.46 -7.95
N GLN A 57 -3.38 -12.23 -6.94
CA GLN A 57 -2.05 -12.83 -6.87
C GLN A 57 -2.12 -14.35 -6.81
N ARG A 58 -2.95 -14.90 -5.93
CA ARG A 58 -3.15 -16.36 -5.84
C ARG A 58 -3.53 -16.96 -7.20
N ARG A 59 -4.46 -16.35 -7.93
CA ARG A 59 -4.89 -16.85 -9.25
C ARG A 59 -3.74 -16.83 -10.25
N PHE A 60 -2.99 -15.73 -10.35
CA PHE A 60 -1.86 -15.67 -11.27
C PHE A 60 -0.70 -16.57 -10.86
N GLN A 61 -0.50 -16.82 -9.56
CA GLN A 61 0.50 -17.78 -9.11
C GLN A 61 0.16 -19.21 -9.56
N VAL A 62 -1.12 -19.58 -9.56
CA VAL A 62 -1.60 -20.86 -10.10
C VAL A 62 -1.44 -20.92 -11.62
N GLU A 63 -1.78 -19.85 -12.35
CA GLU A 63 -1.76 -19.85 -13.82
C GLU A 63 -0.36 -19.71 -14.44
N LYS A 64 0.49 -18.87 -13.85
CA LYS A 64 1.76 -18.42 -14.44
C LYS A 64 2.97 -18.79 -13.58
N GLY A 65 2.74 -19.42 -12.43
CA GLY A 65 3.77 -19.78 -11.47
C GLY A 65 4.03 -18.69 -10.41
N PRO A 66 4.70 -19.06 -9.30
CA PRO A 66 4.71 -18.26 -8.08
C PRO A 66 5.29 -16.85 -8.27
N PHE A 67 6.43 -16.75 -8.96
CA PHE A 67 7.14 -15.48 -9.13
C PHE A 67 6.47 -14.57 -10.16
N GLN A 68 6.07 -15.12 -11.32
CA GLN A 68 5.39 -14.34 -12.36
C GLN A 68 4.02 -13.84 -11.86
N GLY A 69 3.27 -14.66 -11.12
CA GLY A 69 2.00 -14.25 -10.55
C GLY A 69 2.13 -13.14 -9.52
N PHE A 70 3.15 -13.20 -8.65
CA PHE A 70 3.50 -12.13 -7.72
C PHE A 70 3.80 -10.81 -8.45
N LEU A 71 4.68 -10.83 -9.45
CA LEU A 71 5.06 -9.61 -10.18
C LEU A 71 3.87 -9.02 -10.94
N LEU A 72 3.05 -9.85 -11.60
CA LEU A 72 1.89 -9.38 -12.35
C LEU A 72 0.83 -8.75 -11.42
N ALA A 73 0.53 -9.39 -10.29
CA ALA A 73 -0.40 -8.83 -9.32
C ALA A 73 0.13 -7.50 -8.73
N THR A 74 1.43 -7.43 -8.43
CA THR A 74 2.06 -6.20 -7.93
C THR A 74 2.00 -5.08 -8.97
N LEU A 75 2.25 -5.39 -10.24
CA LEU A 75 2.17 -4.41 -11.33
C LEU A 75 0.75 -3.84 -11.45
N LEU A 76 -0.27 -4.69 -11.38
CA LEU A 76 -1.67 -4.25 -11.45
C LEU A 76 -2.09 -3.47 -10.20
N TYR A 77 -1.70 -3.92 -9.00
CA TYR A 77 -1.90 -3.18 -7.75
C TYR A 77 -1.31 -1.77 -7.83
N THR A 78 -0.09 -1.65 -8.35
CA THR A 78 0.57 -0.36 -8.54
C THR A 78 -0.14 0.46 -9.62
N GLY A 79 -0.53 -0.18 -10.72
CA GLY A 79 -1.12 0.46 -11.88
C GLY A 79 -2.47 1.12 -11.63
N VAL A 80 -3.33 0.54 -10.79
CA VAL A 80 -4.63 1.17 -10.46
C VAL A 80 -4.47 2.53 -9.78
N HIS A 81 -3.35 2.75 -9.08
CA HIS A 81 -3.06 4.03 -8.43
C HIS A 81 -2.68 5.13 -9.42
N ILE A 82 -2.36 4.82 -10.69
CA ILE A 82 -2.10 5.83 -11.72
C ILE A 82 -3.32 6.74 -11.91
N ALA A 83 -4.53 6.20 -11.73
CA ALA A 83 -5.78 6.95 -11.80
C ALA A 83 -5.90 8.07 -10.74
N SER A 84 -5.07 8.04 -9.68
CA SER A 84 -5.02 9.11 -8.67
C SER A 84 -4.37 10.40 -9.18
N GLY A 85 -3.61 10.35 -10.28
CA GLY A 85 -2.79 11.46 -10.74
C GLY A 85 -1.64 11.82 -9.79
N ASN A 86 -1.34 10.98 -8.80
CA ASN A 86 -0.35 11.24 -7.76
C ASN A 86 0.84 10.28 -7.87
N VAL A 87 1.98 10.81 -8.32
CA VAL A 87 3.18 10.00 -8.58
C VAL A 87 3.73 9.39 -7.29
N MET A 88 3.72 10.15 -6.19
CA MET A 88 4.23 9.63 -4.90
C MET A 88 3.36 8.48 -4.37
N LEU A 89 2.04 8.54 -4.59
CA LEU A 89 1.13 7.47 -4.22
C LEU A 89 1.38 6.21 -5.06
N VAL A 90 1.60 6.35 -6.37
CA VAL A 90 1.94 5.22 -7.25
C VAL A 90 3.25 4.54 -6.81
N LEU A 91 4.28 5.33 -6.49
CA LEU A 91 5.56 4.79 -6.01
C LEU A 91 5.40 4.09 -4.65
N ALA A 92 4.65 4.69 -3.72
CA ALA A 92 4.33 4.08 -2.43
C ALA A 92 3.58 2.75 -2.59
N ALA A 93 2.57 2.72 -3.45
CA ALA A 93 1.84 1.50 -3.81
C ALA A 93 2.76 0.45 -4.45
N GLY A 94 3.73 0.85 -5.28
CA GLY A 94 4.73 -0.07 -5.82
C GLY A 94 5.54 -0.77 -4.73
N VAL A 95 6.05 0.00 -3.76
CA VAL A 95 6.82 -0.54 -2.63
C VAL A 95 5.95 -1.43 -1.74
N CYS A 96 4.75 -0.98 -1.37
CA CYS A 96 3.80 -1.78 -0.58
C CYS A 96 3.36 -3.06 -1.31
N GLY A 97 3.12 -2.95 -2.62
CA GLY A 97 2.77 -4.04 -3.52
C GLY A 97 3.83 -5.13 -3.52
N LEU A 98 5.08 -4.74 -3.73
CA LEU A 98 6.24 -5.64 -3.71
C LEU A 98 6.40 -6.29 -2.34
N PHE A 99 6.36 -5.52 -1.25
CA PHE A 99 6.53 -6.03 0.11
C PHE A 99 5.42 -7.02 0.48
N GLY A 100 4.15 -6.60 0.39
CA GLY A 100 3.01 -7.44 0.76
C GLY A 100 2.84 -8.63 -0.18
N GLY A 101 3.10 -8.44 -1.48
CA GLY A 101 3.07 -9.54 -2.45
C GLY A 101 4.16 -10.58 -2.20
N PHE A 102 5.37 -10.14 -1.85
CA PHE A 102 6.46 -11.04 -1.46
C PHE A 102 6.16 -11.75 -0.13
N LEU A 103 5.61 -11.04 0.86
CA LEU A 103 5.19 -11.62 2.12
C LEU A 103 4.18 -12.76 1.91
N TYR A 104 3.18 -12.53 1.04
CA TYR A 104 2.20 -13.54 0.68
C TYR A 104 2.83 -14.70 -0.09
N LEU A 105 3.72 -14.41 -1.06
CA LEU A 105 4.46 -15.45 -1.81
C LEU A 105 5.28 -16.36 -0.89
N ARG A 106 5.81 -15.83 0.23
CA ARG A 106 6.67 -16.58 1.15
C ARG A 106 5.91 -17.35 2.22
N THR A 107 4.76 -16.83 2.66
CA THR A 107 4.04 -17.37 3.82
C THR A 107 2.70 -18.00 3.46
N GLU A 108 2.16 -17.69 2.28
CA GLU A 108 0.82 -18.03 1.82
C GLU A 108 -0.30 -17.68 2.82
N SER A 109 0.01 -16.80 3.78
CA SER A 109 -0.88 -16.43 4.89
C SER A 109 -1.54 -15.09 4.60
N LEU A 110 -2.82 -15.15 4.25
CA LEU A 110 -3.62 -13.94 4.05
C LEU A 110 -3.77 -13.14 5.36
N LEU A 111 -3.92 -13.82 6.49
CA LEU A 111 -4.07 -13.17 7.79
C LEU A 111 -2.81 -12.35 8.14
N LEU A 112 -1.62 -12.90 7.89
CA LEU A 112 -0.37 -12.19 8.15
C LEU A 112 -0.28 -10.90 7.31
N ASN A 113 -0.67 -11.01 6.04
CA ASN A 113 -0.76 -9.88 5.14
C ASN A 113 -1.74 -8.81 5.62
N VAL A 114 -2.96 -9.21 6.01
CA VAL A 114 -3.99 -8.30 6.54
C VAL A 114 -3.48 -7.57 7.78
N VAL A 115 -2.91 -8.29 8.74
CA VAL A 115 -2.37 -7.69 9.97
C VAL A 115 -1.22 -6.74 9.64
N SER A 116 -0.28 -7.16 8.79
CA SER A 116 0.86 -6.32 8.40
C SER A 116 0.42 -5.05 7.69
N HIS A 117 -0.53 -5.14 6.75
CA HIS A 117 -1.04 -4.00 6.00
C HIS A 117 -1.78 -3.03 6.93
N THR A 118 -2.75 -3.53 7.70
CA THR A 118 -3.52 -2.74 8.66
C THR A 118 -2.63 -2.01 9.66
N VAL A 119 -1.63 -2.70 10.23
CA VAL A 119 -0.69 -2.08 11.19
C VAL A 119 0.11 -0.96 10.52
N TRP A 120 0.56 -1.18 9.28
CA TRP A 120 1.29 -0.17 8.53
C TRP A 120 0.43 1.05 8.20
N ASP A 121 -0.80 0.85 7.73
CA ASP A 121 -1.76 1.91 7.41
C ASP A 121 -2.03 2.79 8.63
N VAL A 122 -2.40 2.16 9.74
CA VAL A 122 -2.67 2.86 10.99
C VAL A 122 -1.43 3.62 11.48
N ALA A 123 -0.25 3.00 11.41
CA ALA A 123 1.00 3.64 11.80
C ALA A 123 1.29 4.90 11.00
N ILE A 124 1.23 4.83 9.66
CA ILE A 124 1.55 5.95 8.77
C ILE A 124 0.48 7.04 8.80
N PHE A 125 -0.80 6.68 8.92
CA PHE A 125 -1.86 7.67 8.92
C PHE A 125 -2.12 8.32 10.28
N LEU A 126 -1.87 7.65 11.42
CA LEU A 126 -2.21 8.20 12.74
C LEU A 126 -1.01 8.55 13.61
N PHE A 127 0.08 7.78 13.55
CA PHE A 127 1.19 7.92 14.50
C PHE A 127 2.42 8.59 13.89
N PHE A 128 2.70 8.33 12.61
CA PHE A 128 3.89 8.82 11.91
C PHE A 128 3.53 9.44 10.55
N PRO A 129 2.69 10.50 10.53
CA PRO A 129 2.34 11.16 9.28
C PRO A 129 3.58 11.79 8.62
N MET A 130 3.64 11.66 7.31
CA MET A 130 4.77 12.09 6.46
C MET A 130 4.48 13.38 5.68
N ALA A 131 3.29 13.98 5.87
CA ALA A 131 2.91 15.29 5.34
C ALA A 131 3.79 16.39 5.94
#